data_AF-A0A0F5JRH5-F1
#
_entry.id   AF-A0A0F5JRH5-F1
#
_cell.length_a   1.000
_cell.length_b   1.000
_cell.length_c   1.000
_cell.angle_alpha   90.00
_cell.angle_beta   90.00
_cell.angle_gamma   90.00
#
_symmetry.space_group_name_H-M   'P 1'
#
loop_
_entity.id
_entity.type
_entity.pdbx_description
1 polymer ?
#
loop_
_entity_poly.entity_id
_entity_poly.type
_entity_poly.pdbx_seq_one_letter_code
_entity_poly.pdbx_strand_id
1 'polypeptide(L)'
;MKKLNILVLLLTGSLLWAGCGDDRDDNPVFQEPTEFNLNTPAQATDVYDLENLSTIELTCTQPDYGYVAATAYKVQLSLENTFKEADEAAGTTANYATLSTTYTLPQLKVDAVEFAMAMLSLWKASNDNADLPETPMPVYIRLNAALSNNGMGQIYSNIIELPKVLGYNVESPVTLPARMFLVGDFASGSSWGKWVEMIPVTDTPGKFWSVQYFGGNNVMKFNAQPTWDGNQVAYSEGLVPAASASYAGVSGVDDGSGGQNIGVKNAGWYIMVVTTELEGKDLNYTLEFLAPDIYLTGDPSGGWDTFDDARKFTVPSGEGEFVSPAFVAGGALRMCIKLPSTDWWRTEFAILANKIEYRKNGGDQEAVNVSAGQKAYLNFLDGTGRIK
;
A
#
# COMPACT_ATOMS: atom_id res chain seq x y z
N MET A 1 6.57 -58.02 57.67
CA MET A 1 6.23 -56.60 57.94
C MET A 1 7.06 -55.72 57.02
N LYS A 2 6.46 -55.18 55.94
CA LYS A 2 6.97 -54.10 55.05
C LYS A 2 6.00 -53.98 53.86
N LYS A 3 4.74 -53.61 54.14
CA LYS A 3 3.68 -53.29 53.16
C LYS A 3 2.90 -52.06 53.65
N LEU A 4 3.60 -50.98 53.99
CA LEU A 4 2.95 -49.79 54.57
C LEU A 4 3.43 -48.45 54.00
N ASN A 5 4.23 -48.41 52.93
CA ASN A 5 4.81 -47.15 52.43
C ASN A 5 4.45 -46.80 50.97
N ILE A 6 3.42 -47.44 50.39
CA ILE A 6 2.90 -47.06 49.05
C ILE A 6 1.54 -46.34 49.11
N LEU A 7 0.86 -46.36 50.26
CA LEU A 7 -0.45 -45.70 50.44
C LEU A 7 -0.38 -44.26 50.94
N VAL A 8 0.79 -43.76 51.36
CA VAL A 8 0.95 -42.40 51.91
C VAL A 8 1.42 -41.39 50.86
N LEU A 9 2.04 -41.84 49.75
CA LEU A 9 2.39 -40.95 48.62
C LEU A 9 1.26 -40.76 47.61
N LEU A 10 0.19 -41.57 47.67
CA LEU A 10 -1.01 -41.40 46.85
C LEU A 10 -2.09 -40.52 47.49
N LEU A 11 -1.93 -40.14 48.76
CA LEU A 11 -2.88 -39.26 49.48
C LEU A 11 -2.45 -37.79 49.58
N THR A 12 -1.26 -37.45 49.09
CA THR A 12 -0.73 -36.06 49.07
C THR A 12 -0.70 -35.45 47.66
N GLY A 13 -1.16 -36.19 46.64
CA GLY A 13 -1.26 -35.74 45.25
C GLY A 13 -2.63 -35.20 44.82
N SER A 14 -3.61 -35.13 45.72
CA SER A 14 -5.00 -34.75 45.41
C SER A 14 -5.44 -33.40 46.02
N LEU A 15 -4.51 -32.58 46.51
CA LEU A 15 -4.82 -31.28 47.16
C LEU A 15 -4.21 -30.05 46.46
N LEU A 16 -3.75 -30.16 45.21
CA LEU A 16 -3.33 -29.02 44.39
C LEU A 16 -4.31 -28.67 43.26
N TRP A 17 -5.55 -29.16 43.33
CA TRP A 17 -6.67 -28.73 42.47
C TRP A 17 -7.74 -27.94 43.26
N ALA A 18 -7.31 -27.15 44.23
CA ALA A 18 -8.13 -26.09 44.79
C ALA A 18 -7.64 -24.76 44.20
N GLY A 19 -8.31 -24.28 43.15
CA GLY A 19 -8.03 -22.96 42.61
C GLY A 19 -8.46 -22.62 41.18
N CYS A 20 -9.40 -23.35 40.54
CA CYS A 20 -10.15 -22.87 39.36
C CYS A 20 -11.57 -23.45 39.37
N GLY A 21 -12.21 -23.49 40.54
CA GLY A 21 -13.55 -24.07 40.73
C GLY A 21 -14.49 -23.21 41.57
N ASP A 22 -14.04 -22.04 42.01
CA ASP A 22 -14.95 -20.95 42.30
C ASP A 22 -15.03 -20.12 41.01
N ASP A 23 -15.91 -20.55 40.11
CA ASP A 23 -16.61 -19.60 39.24
C ASP A 23 -17.35 -18.70 40.22
N ARG A 24 -16.65 -17.65 40.69
CA ARG A 24 -17.29 -16.62 41.48
C ARG A 24 -18.39 -16.09 40.57
N ASP A 25 -19.62 -16.08 41.06
CA ASP A 25 -20.76 -15.42 40.39
C ASP A 25 -20.49 -13.92 40.06
N ASP A 26 -19.29 -13.42 40.36
CA ASP A 26 -18.71 -12.11 40.01
C ASP A 26 -17.85 -12.12 38.72
N ASN A 27 -17.96 -13.13 37.84
CA ASN A 27 -17.33 -13.03 36.53
C ASN A 27 -18.01 -11.91 35.71
N PRO A 28 -17.27 -10.91 35.20
CA PRO A 28 -17.86 -9.80 34.46
C PRO A 28 -18.59 -10.34 33.23
N VAL A 29 -19.92 -10.21 33.24
CA VAL A 29 -20.78 -10.62 32.15
C VAL A 29 -20.84 -9.49 31.15
N PHE A 30 -20.54 -9.81 29.88
CA PHE A 30 -20.72 -8.86 28.79
C PHE A 30 -22.18 -8.43 28.69
N GLN A 31 -22.39 -7.11 28.70
CA GLN A 31 -23.68 -6.49 28.44
C GLN A 31 -23.60 -5.73 27.12
N GLU A 32 -24.64 -5.88 26.31
CA GLU A 32 -24.81 -5.06 25.12
C GLU A 32 -25.14 -3.63 25.56
N PRO A 33 -24.31 -2.63 25.24
CA PRO A 33 -24.55 -1.27 25.67
C PRO A 33 -25.85 -0.75 25.07
N THR A 34 -26.62 0.00 25.86
CA THR A 34 -27.90 0.60 25.42
C THR A 34 -27.81 2.09 25.18
N GLU A 35 -26.84 2.76 25.81
CA GLU A 35 -26.62 4.20 25.71
C GLU A 35 -25.14 4.51 25.46
N PHE A 36 -24.90 5.51 24.61
CA PHE A 36 -23.57 6.05 24.36
C PHE A 36 -23.67 7.56 24.12
N ASN A 37 -23.02 8.35 24.97
CA ASN A 37 -23.13 9.80 24.93
C ASN A 37 -21.82 10.47 24.47
N LEU A 38 -21.91 11.21 23.36
CA LEU A 38 -20.94 12.16 22.87
C LEU A 38 -21.28 13.54 23.45
N ASN A 39 -20.33 14.12 24.18
CA ASN A 39 -20.52 15.44 24.78
C ASN A 39 -20.35 16.52 23.71
N THR A 40 -21.26 17.50 23.72
CA THR A 40 -21.09 18.72 22.91
C THR A 40 -19.92 19.54 23.48
N PRO A 41 -18.90 19.88 22.66
CA PRO A 41 -17.79 20.69 23.13
C PRO A 41 -18.24 22.05 23.69
N ALA A 42 -17.58 22.54 24.74
CA ALA A 42 -17.90 23.85 25.33
C ALA A 42 -17.71 25.01 24.35
N GLN A 43 -16.83 24.83 23.35
CA GLN A 43 -16.56 25.78 22.26
C GLN A 43 -17.45 25.56 21.03
N ALA A 44 -18.51 24.75 21.11
CA ALA A 44 -19.38 24.45 19.95
C ALA A 44 -19.93 25.71 19.26
N THR A 45 -20.12 26.81 19.99
CA THR A 45 -20.64 28.08 19.45
C THR A 45 -19.59 28.98 18.78
N ASP A 46 -18.31 28.68 18.97
CA ASP A 46 -17.18 29.34 18.32
C ASP A 46 -17.03 28.86 16.87
N VAL A 47 -16.28 29.59 16.06
CA VAL A 47 -15.99 29.17 14.68
C VAL A 47 -14.85 28.16 14.71
N TYR A 48 -15.13 26.94 14.25
CA TYR A 48 -14.11 25.94 13.99
C TYR A 48 -13.48 26.22 12.63
N ASP A 49 -12.41 27.00 12.64
CA ASP A 49 -11.58 27.27 11.46
C ASP A 49 -10.62 26.10 11.23
N LEU A 50 -10.99 25.19 10.32
CA LEU A 50 -10.22 23.98 10.08
C LEU A 50 -8.85 24.24 9.45
N GLU A 51 -8.64 25.40 8.82
CA GLU A 51 -7.35 25.77 8.23
C GLU A 51 -6.32 26.15 9.29
N ASN A 52 -6.78 26.83 10.35
CA ASN A 52 -5.92 27.34 11.42
C ASN A 52 -5.92 26.49 12.70
N LEU A 53 -6.81 25.50 12.81
CA LEU A 53 -6.84 24.55 13.92
C LEU A 53 -5.95 23.34 13.64
N SER A 54 -5.26 22.84 14.67
CA SER A 54 -4.55 21.55 14.57
C SER A 54 -5.46 20.37 14.87
N THR A 55 -6.33 20.50 15.87
CA THR A 55 -7.17 19.40 16.36
C THR A 55 -8.50 19.88 16.91
N ILE A 56 -9.55 19.07 16.75
CA ILE A 56 -10.86 19.23 17.39
C ILE A 56 -10.96 18.24 18.55
N GLU A 57 -11.16 18.74 19.77
CA GLU A 57 -11.32 17.89 20.95
C GLU A 57 -12.78 17.48 21.13
N LEU A 58 -13.04 16.18 20.99
CA LEU A 58 -14.32 15.56 21.31
C LEU A 58 -14.16 14.70 22.56
N THR A 59 -15.19 14.67 23.41
CA THR A 59 -15.20 13.81 24.60
C THR A 59 -16.48 12.99 24.62
N CYS A 60 -16.39 11.74 25.04
CA CYS A 60 -17.54 10.87 25.20
C CYS A 60 -17.47 10.10 26.51
N THR A 61 -18.59 9.55 26.94
CA THR A 61 -18.61 8.57 28.03
C THR A 61 -18.50 7.18 27.41
N GLN A 62 -17.57 6.35 27.89
CA GLN A 62 -17.43 4.98 27.40
C GLN A 62 -18.76 4.23 27.53
N PRO A 63 -19.22 3.49 26.49
CA PRO A 63 -20.40 2.66 26.59
C PRO A 63 -20.26 1.62 27.71
N ASP A 64 -21.34 1.37 28.43
CA ASP A 64 -21.35 0.38 29.52
C ASP A 64 -21.45 -1.04 28.95
N TYR A 65 -20.33 -1.75 28.98
CA TYR A 65 -20.24 -3.16 28.56
C TYR A 65 -20.44 -4.15 29.73
N GLY A 66 -20.80 -3.65 30.92
CA GLY A 66 -20.88 -4.42 32.16
C GLY A 66 -19.53 -4.65 32.86
N TYR A 67 -18.43 -4.15 32.28
CA TYR A 67 -17.07 -4.22 32.82
C TYR A 67 -16.14 -3.19 32.17
N VAL A 68 -14.93 -3.01 32.73
CA VAL A 68 -13.90 -2.15 32.14
C VAL A 68 -13.39 -2.78 30.83
N ALA A 69 -13.84 -2.26 29.70
CA ALA A 69 -13.54 -2.80 28.39
C ALA A 69 -12.56 -1.91 27.61
N ALA A 70 -11.79 -2.51 26.70
CA ALA A 70 -11.01 -1.77 25.71
C ALA A 70 -11.91 -1.41 24.53
N THR A 71 -12.31 -0.16 24.38
CA THR A 71 -13.26 0.31 23.36
C THR A 71 -12.55 1.10 22.27
N ALA A 72 -12.88 0.80 21.02
CA ALA A 72 -12.45 1.54 19.85
C ALA A 72 -13.57 2.50 19.43
N TYR A 73 -13.21 3.75 19.14
CA TYR A 73 -14.12 4.81 18.73
C TYR A 73 -13.75 5.30 17.32
N LYS A 74 -14.74 5.41 16.45
CA LYS A 74 -14.62 6.02 15.12
C LYS A 74 -15.54 7.22 15.00
N VAL A 75 -15.05 8.29 14.40
CA VAL A 75 -15.81 9.53 14.20
C VAL A 75 -16.52 9.47 12.85
N GLN A 76 -17.80 9.83 12.82
CA GLN A 76 -18.59 9.95 11.60
C GLN A 76 -19.16 11.37 11.48
N LEU A 77 -19.07 11.92 10.27
CA LEU A 77 -19.45 13.29 9.93
C LEU A 77 -20.56 13.29 8.89
N SER A 78 -21.51 14.20 9.01
CA SER A 78 -22.59 14.41 8.04
C SER A 78 -22.89 15.91 7.89
N LEU A 79 -23.33 16.32 6.70
CA LEU A 79 -23.85 17.68 6.45
C LEU A 79 -25.35 17.80 6.80
N GLU A 80 -26.01 16.66 7.03
CA GLU A 80 -27.41 16.58 7.45
C GLU A 80 -27.51 16.03 8.89
N ASN A 81 -28.54 16.45 9.63
CA ASN A 81 -28.82 15.95 10.98
C ASN A 81 -29.28 14.48 11.00
N THR A 82 -29.67 13.91 9.87
CA THR A 82 -30.09 12.51 9.77
C THR A 82 -29.01 11.68 9.12
N PHE A 83 -28.49 10.67 9.82
CA PHE A 83 -27.51 9.73 9.24
C PHE A 83 -28.26 8.59 8.54
N LYS A 84 -28.02 8.44 7.25
CA LYS A 84 -28.58 7.40 6.38
C LYS A 84 -27.47 6.38 6.12
N GLU A 85 -27.75 5.13 6.45
CA GLU A 85 -26.84 4.02 6.14
C GLU A 85 -26.86 3.69 4.64
N ALA A 86 -25.76 3.16 4.14
CA ALA A 86 -25.73 2.62 2.79
C ALA A 86 -26.60 1.35 2.72
N ASP A 87 -27.36 1.20 1.64
CA ASP A 87 -28.13 -0.01 1.35
C ASP A 87 -27.87 -0.38 -0.12
N GLU A 88 -27.08 -1.43 -0.31
CA GLU A 88 -26.70 -1.96 -1.62
C GLU A 88 -27.92 -2.46 -2.41
N ALA A 89 -28.96 -2.95 -1.73
CA ALA A 89 -30.18 -3.45 -2.38
C ALA A 89 -31.10 -2.31 -2.83
N ALA A 90 -31.11 -1.20 -2.09
CA ALA A 90 -31.87 0.00 -2.44
C ALA A 90 -31.09 0.99 -3.33
N GLY A 91 -29.79 0.76 -3.55
CA GLY A 91 -28.92 1.65 -4.30
C GLY A 91 -28.67 3.00 -3.62
N THR A 92 -28.87 3.09 -2.29
CA THR A 92 -28.69 4.32 -1.52
C THR A 92 -27.28 4.36 -0.94
N THR A 93 -26.58 5.47 -1.19
CA THR A 93 -25.27 5.75 -0.60
C THR A 93 -25.44 6.34 0.81
N ALA A 94 -24.47 6.06 1.69
CA ALA A 94 -24.43 6.71 2.99
C ALA A 94 -24.23 8.22 2.83
N ASN A 95 -24.90 9.03 3.66
CA ASN A 95 -24.76 10.49 3.63
C ASN A 95 -23.73 11.01 4.66
N TYR A 96 -22.84 10.13 5.12
CA TYR A 96 -21.83 10.45 6.12
C TYR A 96 -20.45 9.91 5.70
N ALA A 97 -19.41 10.55 6.22
CA ALA A 97 -18.02 10.12 6.05
C ALA A 97 -17.50 9.57 7.40
N THR A 98 -16.84 8.41 7.39
CA THR A 98 -16.16 7.88 8.57
C THR A 98 -14.69 8.25 8.51
N LEU A 99 -14.16 8.86 9.56
CA LEU A 99 -12.74 9.17 9.65
C LEU A 99 -11.91 7.88 9.75
N SER A 100 -10.70 7.91 9.21
CA SER A 100 -9.77 6.78 9.19
C SER A 100 -9.17 6.52 10.58
N THR A 101 -8.91 7.58 11.34
CA THR A 101 -8.33 7.47 12.69
C THR A 101 -9.29 6.77 13.65
N THR A 102 -8.79 5.72 14.30
CA THR A 102 -9.49 5.01 15.37
C THR A 102 -8.89 5.38 16.72
N TYR A 103 -9.75 5.74 17.67
CA TYR A 103 -9.34 6.17 19.02
C TYR A 103 -9.62 5.08 20.04
N THR A 104 -8.79 4.97 21.06
CA THR A 104 -8.96 3.98 22.15
C THR A 104 -9.25 4.64 23.50
N LEU A 105 -9.36 5.97 23.52
CA LEU A 105 -9.62 6.78 24.70
C LEU A 105 -10.91 7.59 24.50
N PRO A 106 -11.67 7.85 25.58
CA PRO A 106 -12.89 8.67 25.54
C PRO A 106 -12.64 10.17 25.32
N GLN A 107 -11.38 10.57 25.14
CA GLN A 107 -10.97 11.90 24.67
C GLN A 107 -10.34 11.75 23.28
N LEU A 108 -11.04 12.23 22.27
CA LEU A 108 -10.65 12.13 20.87
C LEU A 108 -10.07 13.48 20.44
N LYS A 109 -8.80 13.48 20.07
CA LYS A 109 -8.14 14.64 19.43
C LYS A 109 -8.19 14.43 17.94
N VAL A 110 -9.27 14.89 17.32
CA VAL A 110 -9.52 14.71 15.89
C VAL A 110 -8.63 15.65 15.11
N ASP A 111 -7.87 15.12 14.14
CA ASP A 111 -7.04 15.93 13.25
C ASP A 111 -7.94 16.84 12.38
N ALA A 112 -7.64 18.14 12.38
CA ALA A 112 -8.44 19.13 11.66
C ALA A 112 -8.36 18.96 10.12
N VAL A 113 -7.23 18.47 9.59
CA VAL A 113 -7.03 18.17 8.17
C VAL A 113 -7.88 16.95 7.79
N GLU A 114 -7.88 15.90 8.62
CA GLU A 114 -8.73 14.72 8.42
C GLU A 114 -10.22 15.09 8.42
N PHE A 115 -10.63 15.96 9.34
CA PHE A 115 -11.98 16.49 9.40
C PHE A 115 -12.33 17.30 8.15
N ALA A 116 -11.44 18.21 7.70
CA ALA A 116 -11.63 19.03 6.51
C ALA A 116 -11.77 18.18 5.25
N MET A 117 -10.98 17.11 5.10
CA MET A 117 -11.05 16.20 3.95
C MET A 117 -12.40 15.49 3.88
N ALA A 118 -12.88 14.99 5.01
CA ALA A 118 -14.17 14.32 5.09
C ALA A 118 -15.32 15.29 4.82
N MET A 119 -15.26 16.52 5.35
CA MET A 119 -16.24 17.58 5.08
C MET A 119 -16.27 17.97 3.59
N LEU A 120 -15.10 18.18 2.97
CA LEU A 120 -14.97 18.50 1.55
C LEU A 120 -15.51 17.36 0.66
N SER A 121 -15.22 16.11 1.02
CA SER A 121 -15.70 14.94 0.27
C SER A 121 -17.22 14.85 0.28
N LEU A 122 -17.85 15.08 1.45
CA LEU A 122 -19.31 15.11 1.57
C LEU A 122 -19.91 16.28 0.77
N TRP A 123 -19.28 17.45 0.82
CA TRP A 123 -19.76 18.63 0.09
C TRP A 123 -19.74 18.42 -1.42
N LYS A 124 -18.62 17.93 -1.96
CA LYS A 124 -18.46 17.65 -3.39
C LYS A 124 -19.46 16.60 -3.89
N ALA A 125 -19.73 15.58 -3.07
CA ALA A 125 -20.73 14.55 -3.39
C ALA A 125 -22.16 15.11 -3.46
N SER A 126 -22.49 16.12 -2.65
CA SER A 126 -23.83 16.74 -2.62
C SER A 126 -24.01 17.95 -3.54
N ASN A 127 -22.92 18.55 -4.03
CA ASN A 127 -22.95 19.83 -4.77
C ASN A 127 -22.16 19.78 -6.08
N ASP A 128 -22.24 18.67 -6.84
CA ASP A 128 -21.63 18.53 -8.17
C ASP A 128 -20.14 18.91 -8.25
N ASN A 129 -19.34 18.48 -7.26
CA ASN A 129 -17.92 18.80 -7.12
C ASN A 129 -17.57 20.29 -6.97
N ALA A 130 -18.52 21.13 -6.56
CA ALA A 130 -18.23 22.52 -6.21
C ALA A 130 -17.25 22.64 -5.03
N ASP A 131 -16.51 23.75 -5.01
CA ASP A 131 -15.66 24.12 -3.90
C ASP A 131 -16.48 24.44 -2.64
N LEU A 132 -15.86 24.28 -1.47
CA LEU A 132 -16.49 24.66 -0.20
C LEU A 132 -16.76 26.18 -0.15
N PRO A 133 -17.89 26.60 0.44
CA PRO A 133 -18.19 28.02 0.62
C PRO A 133 -17.25 28.64 1.67
N GLU A 134 -16.92 29.92 1.49
CA GLU A 134 -16.12 30.71 2.46
C GLU A 134 -16.88 31.04 3.76
N THR A 135 -18.13 30.63 3.88
CA THR A 135 -18.98 30.87 5.05
C THR A 135 -19.08 29.63 5.94
N PRO A 136 -19.00 29.75 7.27
CA PRO A 136 -19.17 28.62 8.18
C PRO A 136 -20.52 27.93 8.00
N MET A 137 -20.55 26.60 8.10
CA MET A 137 -21.75 25.79 7.96
C MET A 137 -21.88 24.76 9.10
N PRO A 138 -23.09 24.25 9.38
CA PRO A 138 -23.28 23.22 10.39
C PRO A 138 -22.73 21.87 9.92
N VAL A 139 -22.03 21.17 10.81
CA VAL A 139 -21.60 19.78 10.61
C VAL A 139 -22.09 18.94 11.79
N TYR A 140 -22.67 17.78 11.48
CA TYR A 140 -23.21 16.84 12.46
C TYR A 140 -22.23 15.71 12.69
N ILE A 141 -22.03 15.34 13.95
CA ILE A 141 -21.06 14.33 14.35
C ILE A 141 -21.76 13.26 15.18
N ARG A 142 -21.44 11.99 14.88
CA ARG A 142 -21.71 10.86 15.78
C ARG A 142 -20.48 9.98 15.90
N LEU A 143 -20.35 9.26 17.01
CA LEU A 143 -19.32 8.25 17.21
C LEU A 143 -19.90 6.84 17.02
N ASN A 144 -19.10 5.96 16.44
CA ASN A 144 -19.31 4.52 16.49
C ASN A 144 -18.33 3.91 17.49
N ALA A 145 -18.83 3.20 18.48
CA ALA A 145 -18.02 2.52 19.49
C ALA A 145 -18.21 1.00 19.41
N ALA A 146 -17.13 0.25 19.54
CA ALA A 146 -17.16 -1.22 19.64
C ALA A 146 -15.97 -1.73 20.46
N LEU A 147 -16.04 -2.98 20.93
CA LEU A 147 -14.91 -3.61 21.61
C LEU A 147 -13.71 -3.76 20.66
N SER A 148 -12.52 -3.35 21.13
CA SER A 148 -11.31 -3.27 20.29
C SER A 148 -10.77 -4.63 19.84
N ASN A 149 -11.09 -5.70 20.58
CA ASN A 149 -10.58 -7.06 20.35
C ASN A 149 -11.39 -7.85 19.32
N ASN A 150 -12.70 -7.62 19.24
CA ASN A 150 -13.61 -8.46 18.44
C ASN A 150 -14.74 -7.70 17.75
N GLY A 151 -14.86 -6.37 17.94
CA GLY A 151 -15.91 -5.55 17.35
C GLY A 151 -17.32 -5.79 17.89
N MET A 152 -17.48 -6.59 18.97
CA MET A 152 -18.79 -6.82 19.60
C MET A 152 -19.28 -5.57 20.34
N GLY A 153 -20.60 -5.50 20.56
CA GLY A 153 -21.24 -4.38 21.25
C GLY A 153 -21.11 -3.05 20.52
N GLN A 154 -21.33 -3.10 19.20
CA GLN A 154 -21.35 -1.91 18.35
C GLN A 154 -22.53 -1.01 18.69
N ILE A 155 -22.25 0.23 19.07
CA ILE A 155 -23.25 1.24 19.41
C ILE A 155 -22.88 2.60 18.81
N TYR A 156 -23.89 3.37 18.42
CA TYR A 156 -23.73 4.75 17.97
C TYR A 156 -24.07 5.74 19.08
N SER A 157 -23.35 6.85 19.13
CA SER A 157 -23.65 7.93 20.07
C SER A 157 -24.90 8.71 19.63
N ASN A 158 -25.39 9.58 20.52
CA ASN A 158 -26.19 10.74 20.10
C ASN A 158 -25.44 11.58 19.05
N ILE A 159 -26.22 12.35 18.28
CA ILE A 159 -25.70 13.29 17.29
C ILE A 159 -25.46 14.63 17.98
N ILE A 160 -24.29 15.22 17.76
CA ILE A 160 -24.00 16.61 18.13
C ILE A 160 -23.91 17.47 16.88
N GLU A 161 -24.26 18.75 17.03
CA GLU A 161 -24.11 19.77 15.99
C GLU A 161 -22.93 20.67 16.33
N LEU A 162 -22.01 20.85 15.39
CA LEU A 162 -21.08 21.96 15.37
C LEU A 162 -21.65 23.02 14.42
N PRO A 163 -22.30 24.09 14.93
CA PRO A 163 -23.07 25.02 14.11
C PRO A 163 -22.22 25.90 13.18
N LYS A 164 -20.93 26.09 13.47
CA LYS A 164 -20.04 26.98 12.72
C LYS A 164 -18.71 26.29 12.42
N VAL A 165 -18.70 25.43 11.42
CA VAL A 165 -17.46 24.85 10.89
C VAL A 165 -17.10 25.57 9.60
N LEU A 166 -15.94 26.24 9.60
CA LEU A 166 -15.34 26.82 8.40
C LEU A 166 -14.36 25.81 7.83
N GLY A 167 -14.80 25.13 6.77
CA GLY A 167 -13.92 24.26 6.00
C GLY A 167 -13.08 25.06 5.00
N TYR A 168 -12.02 24.45 4.52
CA TYR A 168 -11.22 24.94 3.41
C TYR A 168 -11.07 23.81 2.37
N ASN A 169 -10.73 24.17 1.15
CA ASN A 169 -10.44 23.19 0.11
C ASN A 169 -9.09 22.52 0.40
N VAL A 170 -9.11 21.58 1.33
CA VAL A 170 -7.95 20.80 1.71
C VAL A 170 -7.56 19.93 0.53
N GLU A 171 -6.27 19.95 0.20
CA GLU A 171 -5.71 19.03 -0.77
C GLU A 171 -5.30 17.77 -0.01
N SER A 172 -5.75 16.61 -0.49
CA SER A 172 -5.41 15.33 0.12
C SER A 172 -3.88 15.21 0.27
N PRO A 173 -3.36 14.72 1.41
CA PRO A 173 -1.94 14.46 1.53
C PRO A 173 -1.56 13.43 0.48
N VAL A 174 -0.80 13.88 -0.51
CA VAL A 174 -0.32 13.02 -1.58
C VAL A 174 0.80 12.18 -1.00
N THR A 175 0.58 10.87 -0.98
CA THR A 175 1.57 9.90 -0.56
C THR A 175 2.20 9.27 -1.79
N LEU A 176 3.49 8.92 -1.69
CA LEU A 176 4.16 8.21 -2.77
C LEU A 176 3.44 6.88 -3.03
N PRO A 177 3.23 6.51 -4.31
CA PRO A 177 2.59 5.25 -4.64
C PRO A 177 3.44 4.08 -4.10
N ALA A 178 2.76 3.06 -3.57
CA ALA A 178 3.40 1.82 -3.13
C ALA A 178 3.49 0.76 -4.24
N ARG A 179 2.78 0.97 -5.34
CA ARG A 179 2.71 0.07 -6.51
C ARG A 179 2.70 0.90 -7.78
N MET A 180 3.19 0.32 -8.86
CA MET A 180 3.24 0.95 -10.17
C MET A 180 2.97 -0.09 -11.25
N PHE A 181 2.22 0.27 -12.28
CA PHE A 181 1.78 -0.65 -13.32
C PHE A 181 1.97 -0.03 -14.70
N LEU A 182 2.45 -0.84 -15.64
CA LEU A 182 2.61 -0.49 -17.05
C LEU A 182 1.42 -1.05 -17.85
N VAL A 183 0.98 -0.32 -18.86
CA VAL A 183 -0.03 -0.77 -19.84
C VAL A 183 0.33 -0.25 -21.23
N GLY A 184 0.14 -1.05 -22.27
CA GLY A 184 0.50 -0.65 -23.62
C GLY A 184 0.47 -1.80 -24.61
N ASP A 185 1.31 -1.73 -25.64
CA ASP A 185 1.45 -2.77 -26.68
C ASP A 185 2.82 -3.46 -26.68
N PHE A 186 3.64 -3.25 -25.63
CA PHE A 186 4.90 -3.96 -25.42
C PHE A 186 4.65 -5.44 -25.08
N ALA A 187 5.66 -6.30 -25.25
CA ALA A 187 5.45 -7.75 -25.32
C ALA A 187 4.73 -8.36 -24.10
N SER A 188 5.13 -7.98 -22.88
CA SER A 188 4.48 -8.51 -21.67
C SER A 188 3.11 -7.87 -21.38
N GLY A 189 2.87 -6.67 -21.93
CA GLY A 189 1.68 -5.87 -21.77
C GLY A 189 0.71 -5.94 -22.95
N SER A 190 0.90 -6.88 -23.90
CA SER A 190 0.40 -7.00 -25.29
C SER A 190 -1.11 -6.80 -25.58
N SER A 191 -1.87 -6.24 -24.66
CA SER A 191 -3.14 -5.56 -24.91
C SER A 191 -3.34 -4.44 -23.88
N TRP A 192 -3.97 -3.34 -24.28
CA TRP A 192 -4.42 -2.25 -23.38
C TRP A 192 -5.40 -2.69 -22.26
N GLY A 193 -5.73 -3.98 -22.17
CA GLY A 193 -6.47 -4.60 -21.08
C GLY A 193 -5.62 -5.33 -20.03
N LYS A 194 -4.29 -5.41 -20.20
CA LYS A 194 -3.38 -6.10 -19.27
C LYS A 194 -2.41 -5.11 -18.61
N TRP A 195 -2.53 -4.98 -17.29
CA TRP A 195 -1.62 -4.20 -16.47
C TRP A 195 -0.47 -5.07 -15.96
N VAL A 196 0.76 -4.62 -16.19
CA VAL A 196 1.99 -5.29 -15.76
C VAL A 196 2.56 -4.55 -14.55
N GLU A 197 2.53 -5.20 -13.39
CA GLU A 197 3.08 -4.62 -12.15
C GLU A 197 4.61 -4.51 -12.23
N MET A 198 5.13 -3.34 -11.87
CA MET A 198 6.55 -3.11 -11.69
C MET A 198 6.99 -3.57 -10.29
N ILE A 199 8.27 -3.88 -10.17
CA ILE A 199 8.87 -4.38 -8.93
C ILE A 199 9.32 -3.18 -8.10
N PRO A 200 8.87 -3.02 -6.83
CA PRO A 200 9.39 -1.97 -5.96
C PRO A 200 10.88 -2.22 -5.68
N VAL A 201 11.67 -1.15 -5.73
CA VAL A 201 13.06 -1.17 -5.28
C VAL A 201 13.06 -1.25 -3.75
N THR A 202 13.72 -2.28 -3.21
CA THR A 202 13.72 -2.57 -1.76
C THR A 202 14.10 -1.33 -0.97
N ASP A 203 13.33 -1.03 0.08
CA ASP A 203 13.56 0.08 1.03
C ASP A 203 13.77 1.43 0.33
N THR A 204 13.11 1.66 -0.81
CA THR A 204 13.19 2.90 -1.60
C THR A 204 11.78 3.32 -2.07
N PRO A 205 10.99 3.97 -1.19
CA PRO A 205 9.62 4.38 -1.50
C PRO A 205 9.52 5.20 -2.80
N GLY A 206 8.47 4.95 -3.59
CA GLY A 206 8.23 5.65 -4.86
C GLY A 206 9.08 5.19 -6.04
N LYS A 207 10.01 4.25 -5.86
CA LYS A 207 10.90 3.76 -6.93
C LYS A 207 10.60 2.32 -7.33
N PHE A 208 10.40 2.10 -8.63
CA PHE A 208 10.00 0.82 -9.23
C PHE A 208 10.85 0.49 -10.44
N TRP A 209 11.03 -0.79 -10.72
CA TRP A 209 11.75 -1.26 -11.89
C TRP A 209 11.05 -2.42 -12.60
N SER A 210 11.35 -2.64 -13.87
CA SER A 210 10.87 -3.79 -14.65
C SER A 210 11.78 -4.04 -15.84
N VAL A 211 11.89 -5.29 -16.30
CA VAL A 211 12.62 -5.64 -17.54
C VAL A 211 11.59 -5.90 -18.63
N GLN A 212 11.61 -5.08 -19.69
CA GLN A 212 10.57 -5.08 -20.72
C GLN A 212 11.16 -5.15 -22.12
N TYR A 213 10.46 -5.85 -23.01
CA TYR A 213 10.79 -5.89 -24.44
C TYR A 213 9.79 -5.07 -25.25
N PHE A 214 10.34 -4.23 -26.12
CA PHE A 214 9.59 -3.45 -27.10
C PHE A 214 9.98 -3.93 -28.50
N GLY A 215 9.01 -4.25 -29.34
CA GLY A 215 9.16 -4.58 -30.75
C GLY A 215 9.43 -3.37 -31.66
N GLY A 216 9.39 -2.15 -31.12
CA GLY A 216 9.65 -0.89 -31.82
C GLY A 216 8.38 -0.22 -32.30
N ASN A 217 8.35 1.11 -32.22
CA ASN A 217 7.15 1.96 -32.38
C ASN A 217 5.98 1.56 -31.47
N ASN A 218 6.29 0.91 -30.35
CA ASN A 218 5.32 0.57 -29.33
C ASN A 218 4.89 1.82 -28.57
N VAL A 219 3.74 1.76 -27.92
CA VAL A 219 3.16 2.82 -27.11
C VAL A 219 2.70 2.28 -25.75
N MET A 220 2.84 3.10 -24.71
CA MET A 220 2.43 2.75 -23.36
C MET A 220 1.97 3.96 -22.54
N LYS A 221 1.33 3.66 -21.42
CA LYS A 221 1.11 4.54 -20.26
C LYS A 221 1.46 3.76 -18.98
N PHE A 222 1.48 4.43 -17.84
CA PHE A 222 1.60 3.77 -16.55
C PHE A 222 0.71 4.42 -15.49
N ASN A 223 0.42 3.69 -14.42
CA ASN A 223 -0.45 4.17 -13.35
C ASN A 223 -0.11 3.51 -12.01
N ALA A 224 -0.44 4.18 -10.90
CA ALA A 224 -0.30 3.63 -9.55
C ALA A 224 -1.35 2.55 -9.24
N GLN A 225 -2.46 2.52 -9.99
CA GLN A 225 -3.51 1.51 -9.91
C GLN A 225 -3.67 0.80 -11.25
N PRO A 226 -3.98 -0.51 -11.28
CA PRO A 226 -4.14 -1.27 -12.52
C PRO A 226 -5.54 -1.04 -13.14
N THR A 227 -5.90 0.22 -13.34
CA THR A 227 -7.22 0.65 -13.83
C THR A 227 -7.13 1.95 -14.63
N TRP A 228 -8.19 2.21 -15.41
CA TRP A 228 -8.43 3.43 -16.17
C TRP A 228 -9.29 4.40 -15.34
N ASP A 229 -8.66 5.06 -14.37
CA ASP A 229 -9.26 6.07 -13.46
C ASP A 229 -9.00 7.53 -13.88
N GLY A 230 -8.38 7.76 -15.04
CA GLY A 230 -7.99 9.09 -15.49
C GLY A 230 -6.64 9.59 -14.96
N ASN A 231 -6.00 8.86 -14.03
CA ASN A 231 -4.70 9.23 -13.45
C ASN A 231 -3.50 8.60 -14.18
N GLN A 232 -3.71 8.03 -15.37
CA GLN A 232 -2.64 7.39 -16.12
C GLN A 232 -1.61 8.42 -16.55
N VAL A 233 -0.35 8.17 -16.21
CA VAL A 233 0.77 8.99 -16.67
C VAL A 233 1.02 8.68 -18.14
N ALA A 234 0.83 9.72 -18.94
CA ALA A 234 1.08 9.78 -20.37
C ALA A 234 2.38 10.56 -20.65
N TYR A 235 2.78 10.64 -21.92
CA TYR A 235 3.94 11.45 -22.30
C TYR A 235 3.71 12.93 -21.96
N SER A 236 4.71 13.53 -21.32
CA SER A 236 4.87 14.96 -21.14
C SER A 236 6.35 15.33 -21.27
N GLU A 237 6.63 16.58 -21.64
CA GLU A 237 8.00 17.08 -21.64
C GLU A 237 8.60 17.01 -20.23
N GLY A 238 9.82 16.48 -20.12
CA GLY A 238 10.51 16.29 -18.84
C GLY A 238 10.25 14.95 -18.14
N LEU A 239 9.23 14.18 -18.53
CA LEU A 239 8.95 12.86 -17.94
C LEU A 239 10.12 11.88 -18.11
N VAL A 240 10.74 11.88 -19.30
CA VAL A 240 11.83 10.97 -19.66
C VAL A 240 13.12 11.76 -19.82
N PRO A 241 14.17 11.49 -19.01
CA PRO A 241 15.45 12.17 -19.16
C PRO A 241 16.03 12.01 -20.56
N ALA A 242 16.73 13.03 -21.07
CA ALA A 242 17.22 13.07 -22.45
C ALA A 242 18.08 11.85 -22.85
N ALA A 243 18.89 11.32 -21.93
CA ALA A 243 19.68 10.11 -22.17
C ALA A 243 18.79 8.89 -22.44
N SER A 244 17.76 8.67 -21.63
CA SER A 244 16.78 7.59 -21.82
C SER A 244 15.92 7.81 -23.06
N ALA A 245 15.48 9.06 -23.31
CA ALA A 245 14.71 9.39 -24.50
C ALA A 245 15.49 9.12 -25.78
N SER A 246 16.78 9.50 -25.81
CA SER A 246 17.66 9.19 -26.93
C SER A 246 17.94 7.69 -27.07
N TYR A 247 18.09 6.97 -25.96
CA TYR A 247 18.43 5.55 -25.94
C TYR A 247 17.28 4.67 -26.46
N ALA A 248 16.07 4.87 -25.95
CA ALA A 248 14.88 4.12 -26.33
C ALA A 248 14.09 4.75 -27.49
N GLY A 249 14.47 5.96 -27.93
CA GLY A 249 13.75 6.71 -28.96
C GLY A 249 12.36 7.13 -28.48
N VAL A 250 12.29 7.70 -27.27
CA VAL A 250 11.02 8.07 -26.63
C VAL A 250 10.48 9.38 -27.18
N SER A 251 9.18 9.41 -27.49
CA SER A 251 8.46 10.62 -27.90
C SER A 251 6.97 10.51 -27.57
N GLY A 252 6.26 11.64 -27.57
CA GLY A 252 4.80 11.64 -27.54
C GLY A 252 4.20 11.07 -28.83
N VAL A 253 3.17 10.24 -28.69
CA VAL A 253 2.37 9.70 -29.80
C VAL A 253 0.91 9.98 -29.50
N ASP A 254 0.22 10.67 -30.42
CA ASP A 254 -1.21 10.99 -30.29
C ASP A 254 -2.03 9.72 -30.03
N ASP A 255 -2.87 9.75 -28.98
CA ASP A 255 -3.74 8.62 -28.62
C ASP A 255 -5.08 8.63 -29.37
N GLY A 256 -5.31 9.61 -30.26
CA GLY A 256 -6.52 9.76 -31.06
C GLY A 256 -7.72 10.28 -30.28
N SER A 257 -7.54 10.62 -29.00
CA SER A 257 -8.59 11.13 -28.09
C SER A 257 -8.22 12.48 -27.46
N GLY A 258 -7.26 13.18 -28.07
CA GLY A 258 -6.75 14.47 -27.58
C GLY A 258 -5.69 14.35 -26.49
N GLY A 259 -5.24 13.12 -26.18
CA GLY A 259 -4.15 12.83 -25.25
C GLY A 259 -2.89 12.32 -25.96
N GLN A 260 -1.92 11.88 -25.16
CA GLN A 260 -0.65 11.33 -25.63
C GLN A 260 -0.43 9.93 -25.05
N ASN A 261 0.31 9.11 -25.77
CA ASN A 261 0.97 7.91 -25.29
C ASN A 261 2.49 8.14 -25.23
N ILE A 262 3.17 7.37 -24.39
CA ILE A 262 4.63 7.30 -24.38
C ILE A 262 5.03 6.33 -25.50
N GLY A 263 5.51 6.85 -26.62
CA GLY A 263 6.02 6.07 -27.73
C GLY A 263 7.46 5.64 -27.50
N VAL A 264 7.77 4.37 -27.77
CA VAL A 264 9.11 3.77 -27.71
C VAL A 264 9.47 3.30 -29.12
N LYS A 265 10.27 4.10 -29.83
CA LYS A 265 10.60 3.85 -31.24
C LYS A 265 11.55 2.68 -31.42
N ASN A 266 12.58 2.58 -30.58
CA ASN A 266 13.65 1.61 -30.77
C ASN A 266 13.22 0.24 -30.22
N ALA A 267 13.39 -0.81 -31.04
CA ALA A 267 13.16 -2.18 -30.59
C ALA A 267 14.30 -2.64 -29.67
N GLY A 268 13.96 -3.36 -28.61
CA GLY A 268 14.95 -3.90 -27.69
C GLY A 268 14.41 -4.22 -26.31
N TRP A 269 15.30 -4.81 -25.51
CA TRP A 269 15.12 -5.00 -24.07
C TRP A 269 15.59 -3.76 -23.32
N TYR A 270 14.82 -3.36 -22.32
CA TYR A 270 15.13 -2.25 -21.44
C TYR A 270 14.89 -2.64 -19.98
N ILE A 271 15.76 -2.16 -19.10
CA ILE A 271 15.37 -1.97 -17.71
C ILE A 271 14.63 -0.63 -17.65
N MET A 272 13.35 -0.68 -17.32
CA MET A 272 12.54 0.50 -17.06
C MET A 272 12.57 0.82 -15.59
N VAL A 273 12.76 2.10 -15.23
CA VAL A 273 12.69 2.58 -13.86
C VAL A 273 11.69 3.73 -13.78
N VAL A 274 10.72 3.63 -12.89
CA VAL A 274 9.82 4.74 -12.55
C VAL A 274 10.19 5.22 -11.15
N THR A 275 10.59 6.48 -11.04
CA THR A 275 10.80 7.15 -9.76
C THR A 275 9.70 8.18 -9.59
N THR A 276 9.02 8.14 -8.45
CA THR A 276 8.01 9.12 -8.05
C THR A 276 8.54 9.92 -6.89
N GLU A 277 8.47 11.24 -7.01
CA GLU A 277 8.85 12.19 -5.97
C GLU A 277 7.67 13.11 -5.66
N LEU A 278 7.61 13.60 -4.43
CA LEU A 278 6.64 14.61 -4.04
C LEU A 278 7.27 15.99 -4.23
N GLU A 279 6.69 16.78 -5.12
CA GLU A 279 7.03 18.19 -5.28
C GLU A 279 5.86 19.02 -4.74
N GLY A 280 5.97 19.45 -3.48
CA GLY A 280 4.85 20.04 -2.77
C GLY A 280 3.72 19.02 -2.56
N LYS A 281 2.65 19.15 -3.35
CA LYS A 281 1.47 18.28 -3.31
C LYS A 281 1.29 17.48 -4.60
N ASP A 282 2.17 17.66 -5.58
CA ASP A 282 2.09 16.93 -6.85
C ASP A 282 3.02 15.72 -6.86
N LEU A 283 2.57 14.64 -7.51
CA LEU A 283 3.44 13.52 -7.84
C LEU A 283 4.20 13.86 -9.12
N ASN A 284 5.50 14.04 -8.99
CA ASN A 284 6.39 14.17 -10.12
C ASN A 284 6.97 12.79 -10.46
N TYR A 285 6.93 12.43 -11.74
CA TYR A 285 7.40 11.14 -12.23
C TYR A 285 8.62 11.32 -13.12
N THR A 286 9.63 10.48 -12.91
CA THR A 286 10.73 10.27 -13.85
C THR A 286 10.68 8.85 -14.36
N LEU A 287 10.65 8.69 -15.68
CA LEU A 287 10.71 7.39 -16.36
C LEU A 287 12.06 7.24 -17.07
N GLU A 288 12.87 6.28 -16.62
CA GLU A 288 14.16 5.96 -17.22
C GLU A 288 14.10 4.66 -18.02
N PHE A 289 14.79 4.64 -19.14
CA PHE A 289 15.11 3.46 -19.92
C PHE A 289 16.62 3.24 -19.86
N LEU A 290 17.02 2.11 -19.31
CA LEU A 290 18.41 1.71 -19.10
C LEU A 290 18.74 0.45 -19.91
N ALA A 291 20.04 0.22 -20.14
CA ALA A 291 20.51 -1.01 -20.76
C ALA A 291 20.05 -2.23 -19.94
N PRO A 292 19.65 -3.34 -20.58
CA PRO A 292 19.06 -4.51 -19.93
C PRO A 292 20.13 -5.40 -19.26
N ASP A 293 21.00 -4.78 -18.48
CA ASP A 293 22.15 -5.45 -17.87
C ASP A 293 21.74 -6.19 -16.58
N ILE A 294 21.67 -7.51 -16.69
CA ILE A 294 21.41 -8.43 -15.58
C ILE A 294 22.74 -9.05 -15.14
N TYR A 295 22.98 -9.18 -13.83
CA TYR A 295 24.25 -9.66 -13.29
C TYR A 295 24.09 -10.81 -12.31
N LEU A 296 25.09 -11.72 -12.33
CA LEU A 296 25.38 -12.64 -11.23
C LEU A 296 26.20 -11.92 -10.15
N THR A 297 25.96 -12.25 -8.89
CA THR A 297 26.80 -11.83 -7.75
C THR A 297 26.95 -12.95 -6.73
N GLY A 298 27.92 -12.82 -5.84
CA GLY A 298 28.24 -13.80 -4.81
C GLY A 298 29.15 -14.92 -5.28
N ASP A 299 29.27 -15.96 -4.46
CA ASP A 299 30.28 -17.02 -4.67
C ASP A 299 30.17 -17.68 -6.07
N PRO A 300 28.96 -18.02 -6.60
CA PRO A 300 28.84 -18.58 -7.94
C PRO A 300 29.34 -17.67 -9.07
N SER A 301 29.41 -16.35 -8.86
CA SER A 301 29.96 -15.38 -9.81
C SER A 301 31.46 -15.09 -9.59
N GLY A 302 32.05 -15.67 -8.54
CA GLY A 302 33.44 -15.44 -8.16
C GLY A 302 33.65 -14.18 -7.35
N GLY A 303 32.62 -13.70 -6.63
CA GLY A 303 32.75 -12.61 -5.68
C GLY A 303 31.53 -11.70 -5.59
N TRP A 304 31.54 -10.84 -4.58
CA TRP A 304 30.47 -9.88 -4.31
C TRP A 304 30.79 -8.52 -4.94
N ASP A 305 29.75 -7.72 -5.15
CA ASP A 305 29.83 -6.28 -5.52
C ASP A 305 30.68 -5.95 -6.76
N THR A 306 30.78 -6.89 -7.71
CA THR A 306 31.47 -6.71 -8.99
C THR A 306 30.48 -6.89 -10.14
N PHE A 307 30.28 -5.84 -10.94
CA PHE A 307 29.29 -5.80 -12.03
C PHE A 307 29.98 -5.47 -13.36
N ASP A 308 30.60 -6.48 -13.95
CA ASP A 308 31.36 -6.41 -15.21
C ASP A 308 30.79 -7.38 -16.24
N ASP A 309 31.30 -7.31 -17.48
CA ASP A 309 30.84 -8.16 -18.57
C ASP A 309 31.04 -9.67 -18.30
N ALA A 310 31.99 -10.05 -17.43
CA ALA A 310 32.23 -11.44 -17.06
C ALA A 310 31.11 -12.05 -16.19
N ARG A 311 30.29 -11.20 -15.55
CA ARG A 311 29.16 -11.58 -14.68
C ARG A 311 27.81 -11.23 -15.27
N LYS A 312 27.81 -10.53 -16.41
CA LYS A 312 26.62 -10.06 -17.09
C LYS A 312 25.97 -11.17 -17.91
N PHE A 313 24.65 -11.25 -17.86
CA PHE A 313 23.89 -12.15 -18.70
C PHE A 313 23.93 -11.68 -20.15
N THR A 314 23.98 -12.64 -21.07
CA THR A 314 23.77 -12.38 -22.49
C THR A 314 22.31 -12.00 -22.70
N VAL A 315 22.08 -10.85 -23.33
CA VAL A 315 20.75 -10.37 -23.72
C VAL A 315 20.28 -11.13 -24.97
N PRO A 316 19.06 -11.69 -25.00
CA PRO A 316 18.55 -12.38 -26.18
C PRO A 316 18.23 -11.42 -27.31
N SER A 317 18.29 -11.92 -28.55
CA SER A 317 17.65 -11.26 -29.68
C SER A 317 16.14 -11.47 -29.63
N GLY A 318 15.35 -10.39 -29.65
CA GLY A 318 13.89 -10.48 -29.58
C GLY A 318 13.40 -11.03 -28.23
N GLU A 319 12.25 -11.71 -28.24
CA GLU A 319 11.51 -12.22 -27.07
C GLU A 319 12.10 -13.52 -26.47
N GLY A 320 13.42 -13.58 -26.27
CA GLY A 320 14.12 -14.79 -25.82
C GLY A 320 14.50 -14.82 -24.32
N GLU A 321 15.34 -15.80 -23.97
CA GLU A 321 15.91 -15.96 -22.61
C GLU A 321 17.24 -15.22 -22.44
N PHE A 322 17.39 -14.53 -21.32
CA PHE A 322 18.70 -14.07 -20.83
C PHE A 322 19.48 -15.27 -20.29
N VAL A 323 20.77 -15.36 -20.62
CA VAL A 323 21.61 -16.49 -20.23
C VAL A 323 22.83 -16.02 -19.47
N SER A 324 23.03 -16.57 -18.26
CA SER A 324 24.18 -16.22 -17.44
C SER A 324 25.49 -16.79 -18.01
N PRO A 325 26.63 -16.19 -17.65
CA PRO A 325 27.91 -16.88 -17.68
C PRO A 325 27.84 -18.19 -16.87
N ALA A 326 28.74 -19.14 -17.15
CA ALA A 326 28.83 -20.34 -16.34
C ALA A 326 29.29 -19.98 -14.93
N PHE A 327 28.65 -20.57 -13.91
CA PHE A 327 29.05 -20.35 -12.52
C PHE A 327 30.48 -20.84 -12.30
N VAL A 328 31.30 -20.04 -11.63
CA VAL A 328 32.72 -20.35 -11.41
C VAL A 328 32.96 -21.15 -10.13
N ALA A 329 31.97 -21.18 -9.23
CA ALA A 329 31.98 -21.94 -7.99
C ALA A 329 30.56 -22.44 -7.64
N GLY A 330 30.47 -23.32 -6.65
CA GLY A 330 29.19 -23.65 -6.01
C GLY A 330 28.85 -22.68 -4.88
N GLY A 331 27.57 -22.58 -4.54
CA GLY A 331 27.09 -21.69 -3.48
C GLY A 331 25.67 -21.19 -3.74
N ALA A 332 25.20 -20.25 -2.91
CA ALA A 332 23.90 -19.63 -3.08
C ALA A 332 23.92 -18.64 -4.27
N LEU A 333 23.09 -18.90 -5.27
CA LEU A 333 22.92 -18.04 -6.45
C LEU A 333 22.26 -16.71 -6.05
N ARG A 334 22.87 -15.59 -6.48
CA ARG A 334 22.30 -14.25 -6.36
C ARG A 334 22.33 -13.57 -7.71
N MET A 335 21.22 -12.94 -8.07
CA MET A 335 21.04 -12.24 -9.35
C MET A 335 20.37 -10.90 -9.11
N CYS A 336 20.71 -9.91 -9.92
CA CYS A 336 20.14 -8.57 -9.80
C CYS A 336 20.24 -7.80 -11.11
N ILE A 337 19.50 -6.69 -11.16
CA ILE A 337 19.91 -5.55 -11.98
C ILE A 337 20.75 -4.60 -11.13
N LYS A 338 21.65 -3.84 -11.74
CA LYS A 338 22.44 -2.81 -11.04
C LYS A 338 22.02 -1.41 -11.47
N LEU A 339 21.24 -0.74 -10.62
CA LEU A 339 20.88 0.66 -10.82
C LEU A 339 21.99 1.60 -10.31
N PRO A 340 22.18 2.78 -10.94
CA PRO A 340 23.11 3.80 -10.45
C PRO A 340 22.82 4.17 -9.00
N SER A 341 23.88 4.31 -8.19
CA SER A 341 23.81 4.73 -6.77
C SER A 341 22.84 3.92 -5.90
N THR A 342 22.48 2.70 -6.33
CA THR A 342 21.54 1.83 -5.63
C THR A 342 22.25 0.53 -5.30
N ASP A 343 22.20 0.08 -4.05
CA ASP A 343 22.78 -1.22 -3.68
C ASP A 343 22.11 -2.35 -4.47
N TRP A 344 22.90 -3.31 -4.95
CA TRP A 344 22.42 -4.35 -5.89
C TRP A 344 21.32 -5.22 -5.30
N TRP A 345 21.38 -5.48 -3.99
CA TRP A 345 20.42 -6.31 -3.28
C TRP A 345 19.03 -5.66 -3.26
N ARG A 346 18.92 -4.35 -3.49
CA ARG A 346 17.62 -3.66 -3.55
C ARG A 346 16.81 -4.02 -4.80
N THR A 347 17.47 -4.56 -5.81
CA THR A 347 16.92 -4.95 -7.10
C THR A 347 17.29 -6.39 -7.45
N GLU A 348 17.39 -7.24 -6.43
CA GLU A 348 17.69 -8.67 -6.59
C GLU A 348 16.45 -9.54 -6.78
N PHE A 349 16.71 -10.74 -7.30
CA PHE A 349 15.73 -11.78 -7.51
C PHE A 349 16.39 -13.16 -7.54
N ALA A 350 15.58 -14.20 -7.38
CA ALA A 350 15.98 -15.60 -7.37
C ALA A 350 15.15 -16.42 -8.38
N ILE A 351 15.59 -17.66 -8.64
CA ILE A 351 14.79 -18.65 -9.37
C ILE A 351 14.24 -19.66 -8.36
N LEU A 352 12.95 -19.57 -8.04
CA LEU A 352 12.27 -20.50 -7.14
C LEU A 352 11.13 -21.18 -7.89
N ALA A 353 11.03 -22.51 -7.78
CA ALA A 353 10.02 -23.31 -8.48
C ALA A 353 9.89 -22.99 -9.98
N ASN A 354 11.02 -22.79 -10.66
CA ASN A 354 11.14 -22.37 -12.06
C ASN A 354 10.53 -20.99 -12.42
N LYS A 355 10.36 -20.13 -11.42
CA LYS A 355 9.87 -18.75 -11.59
C LYS A 355 10.89 -17.73 -11.13
N ILE A 356 10.85 -16.55 -11.73
CA ILE A 356 11.59 -15.38 -11.27
C ILE A 356 10.84 -14.82 -10.06
N GLU A 357 11.45 -14.91 -8.89
CA GLU A 357 10.91 -14.37 -7.65
C GLU A 357 11.72 -13.16 -7.22
N TYR A 358 11.08 -12.00 -7.09
CA TYR A 358 11.73 -10.74 -6.74
C TYR A 358 11.74 -10.50 -5.23
N ARG A 359 12.83 -9.92 -4.69
CA ARG A 359 12.91 -9.54 -3.28
C ARG A 359 11.83 -8.53 -2.87
N LYS A 360 11.54 -7.54 -3.72
CA LYS A 360 10.58 -6.44 -3.43
C LYS A 360 10.95 -5.76 -2.10
N ASN A 361 9.98 -5.32 -1.30
CA ASN A 361 10.22 -4.83 0.07
C ASN A 361 10.30 -5.98 1.11
N GLY A 362 10.71 -7.17 0.69
CA GLY A 362 10.89 -8.33 1.55
C GLY A 362 12.29 -8.44 2.15
N GLY A 363 12.43 -9.37 3.09
CA GLY A 363 13.73 -9.80 3.61
C GLY A 363 14.50 -10.68 2.62
N ASP A 364 15.57 -11.30 3.11
CA ASP A 364 16.37 -12.21 2.29
C ASP A 364 15.52 -13.39 1.76
N GLN A 365 15.74 -13.73 0.49
CA GLN A 365 15.03 -14.80 -0.20
C GLN A 365 15.60 -16.18 0.15
N GLU A 366 14.82 -17.24 -0.10
CA GLU A 366 15.28 -18.62 0.03
C GLU A 366 16.54 -18.87 -0.82
N ALA A 367 17.55 -19.48 -0.21
CA ALA A 367 18.83 -19.72 -0.88
C ALA A 367 18.72 -20.83 -1.94
N VAL A 368 19.11 -20.50 -3.17
CA VAL A 368 19.16 -21.46 -4.29
C VAL A 368 20.60 -21.90 -4.51
N ASN A 369 20.96 -23.10 -4.06
CA ASN A 369 22.32 -23.60 -4.18
C ASN A 369 22.61 -24.16 -5.58
N VAL A 370 23.73 -23.75 -6.16
CA VAL A 370 24.19 -24.15 -7.50
C VAL A 370 25.60 -24.73 -7.45
N SER A 371 26.00 -25.37 -8.55
CA SER A 371 27.33 -25.94 -8.75
C SER A 371 28.07 -25.23 -9.88
N ALA A 372 29.41 -25.26 -9.82
CA ALA A 372 30.25 -24.72 -10.89
C ALA A 372 29.91 -25.37 -12.25
N GLY A 373 29.97 -24.57 -13.31
CA GLY A 373 29.65 -24.98 -14.68
C GLY A 373 28.19 -24.84 -15.08
N GLN A 374 27.26 -24.76 -14.12
CA GLN A 374 25.84 -24.52 -14.41
C GLN A 374 25.60 -23.07 -14.87
N LYS A 375 24.42 -22.82 -15.45
CA LYS A 375 23.96 -21.49 -15.89
C LYS A 375 22.52 -21.23 -15.45
N ALA A 376 22.20 -19.96 -15.24
CA ALA A 376 20.84 -19.47 -15.10
C ALA A 376 20.30 -18.99 -16.45
N TYR A 377 19.03 -19.28 -16.71
CA TYR A 377 18.27 -18.87 -17.88
C TYR A 377 17.01 -18.16 -17.38
N LEU A 378 16.74 -16.97 -17.87
CA LEU A 378 15.64 -16.11 -17.40
C LEU A 378 14.79 -15.66 -18.58
N ASN A 379 13.47 -15.82 -18.48
CA ASN A 379 12.53 -15.21 -19.39
C ASN A 379 11.64 -14.22 -18.61
N PHE A 380 11.86 -12.92 -18.84
CA PHE A 380 11.12 -11.87 -18.14
C PHE A 380 9.69 -11.68 -18.68
N LEU A 381 9.37 -12.18 -19.88
CA LEU A 381 8.01 -12.05 -20.45
C LEU A 381 7.01 -12.97 -19.77
N ASP A 382 7.42 -14.21 -19.49
CA ASP A 382 6.59 -15.22 -18.82
C ASP A 382 6.89 -15.33 -17.31
N GLY A 383 7.92 -14.63 -16.83
CA GLY A 383 8.35 -14.66 -15.43
C GLY A 383 8.96 -15.99 -15.01
N THR A 384 9.53 -16.75 -15.94
CA THR A 384 10.12 -18.05 -15.68
C THR A 384 11.64 -18.01 -15.63
N GLY A 385 12.23 -18.95 -14.89
CA GLY A 385 13.67 -19.12 -14.84
C GLY A 385 14.06 -20.56 -14.57
N ARG A 386 15.27 -20.94 -14.98
CA ARG A 386 15.78 -22.30 -14.80
C ARG A 386 17.30 -22.31 -14.66
N ILE A 387 17.81 -23.34 -13.99
CA ILE A 387 19.25 -23.58 -13.80
C ILE A 387 19.60 -24.91 -14.47
N LYS A 388 20.66 -24.94 -15.26
CA LYS A 388 21.14 -26.16 -15.94
C LYS A 388 22.64 -26.32 -15.80
#